data_AF-A0A1A3SL16-F1
#
_entry.id   AF-A0A1A3SL16-F1
#
_cell.length_a   1.000
_cell.length_b   1.000
_cell.length_c   1.000
_cell.angle_alpha   90.00
_cell.angle_beta   90.00
_cell.angle_gamma   90.00
#
_symmetry.space_group_name_H-M   'P 1'
#
loop_
_entity.id
_entity.type
_entity.pdbx_description
1 polymer ?
#
loop_
_entity_poly.entity_id
_entity_poly.type
_entity_poly.pdbx_seq_one_letter_code
_entity_poly.pdbx_strand_id
1 'polypeptide(L)'
;MLAQQTNSVVITPSLTSNLFASEAAWLGEMTLHRAVADLFAGCRAPLTASATLAAGSSVTLPQRFVLAGHSMGGGLVAAAAGFCVDNGAVTDLAGVMLFDAVSLDNALPTALTKLTGVNNRPVLLITEPKHFWNQLGDVSGYLVHARPNQFVGISLVGGSHIDAMQSGNVLIQKAAQLFTGFSLPQNVEAIQTISAGWINDMFAGTRDGIYGAPGTPIQISTSAGTATAFVLPAPPNRTSPASVLLETLLDAAPRAFFSYAPRLRASRRDAVPRATKRD
;
A
#
# COMPACT_ATOMS: atom_id res chain seq x y z
N MET A 1 -9.40 15.72 7.38
CA MET A 1 -8.92 14.32 7.51
C MET A 1 -9.58 13.46 6.45
N LEU A 2 -8.90 12.41 5.94
CA LEU A 2 -9.40 11.55 4.85
C LEU A 2 -10.83 11.04 5.13
N ALA A 3 -11.07 10.49 6.32
CA ALA A 3 -12.38 9.97 6.74
C ALA A 3 -13.55 10.98 6.60
N GLN A 4 -13.29 12.27 6.86
CA GLN A 4 -14.28 13.33 6.66
C GLN A 4 -14.51 13.64 5.18
N GLN A 5 -13.44 13.66 4.38
CA GLN A 5 -13.52 13.96 2.94
C GLN A 5 -14.15 12.82 2.14
N THR A 6 -14.10 11.59 2.67
CA THR A 6 -14.65 10.38 2.03
C THR A 6 -15.91 9.86 2.71
N ASN A 7 -16.40 10.54 3.76
CA ASN A 7 -17.52 10.12 4.58
C ASN A 7 -17.46 8.62 4.97
N SER A 8 -16.30 8.19 5.47
CA SER A 8 -15.98 6.77 5.69
C SER A 8 -15.56 6.47 7.12
N VAL A 9 -15.85 5.26 7.58
CA VAL A 9 -15.23 4.68 8.79
C VAL A 9 -13.84 4.16 8.44
N VAL A 10 -12.82 4.58 9.18
CA VAL A 10 -11.43 4.13 8.99
C VAL A 10 -11.05 3.15 10.08
N ILE A 11 -10.53 1.99 9.67
CA ILE A 11 -10.04 0.94 10.56
C ILE A 11 -8.55 0.77 10.31
N THR A 12 -7.74 1.03 11.34
CA THR A 12 -6.27 0.93 11.27
C THR A 12 -5.77 -0.09 12.29
N PRO A 13 -5.53 -1.35 11.88
CA PRO A 13 -5.00 -2.36 12.79
C PRO A 13 -3.53 -2.09 13.13
N SER A 14 -3.16 -2.36 14.38
CA SER A 14 -1.76 -2.39 14.79
C SER A 14 -1.16 -3.74 14.42
N LEU A 15 -0.32 -3.78 13.39
CA LEU A 15 0.36 -4.97 12.91
C LEU A 15 1.87 -4.86 13.12
N THR A 16 2.53 -5.98 13.40
CA THR A 16 3.99 -6.00 13.59
C THR A 16 4.74 -6.19 12.27
N SER A 17 5.83 -5.46 12.12
CA SER A 17 6.84 -5.66 11.06
C SER A 17 7.91 -6.68 11.48
N ASN A 18 7.82 -7.24 12.69
CA ASN A 18 8.76 -8.22 13.19
C ASN A 18 8.63 -9.55 12.41
N LEU A 19 9.55 -9.80 11.49
CA LEU A 19 9.60 -11.05 10.71
C LEU A 19 9.75 -12.32 11.57
N PHE A 20 10.09 -12.19 12.86
CA PHE A 20 10.18 -13.29 13.82
C PHE A 20 8.94 -13.45 14.69
N ALA A 21 7.87 -12.69 14.45
CA ALA A 21 6.61 -12.86 15.14
C ALA A 21 6.12 -14.32 15.01
N SER A 22 5.60 -14.86 16.12
CA SER A 22 4.98 -16.18 16.16
C SER A 22 3.84 -16.27 15.16
N GLU A 23 3.53 -17.50 14.70
CA GLU A 23 2.39 -17.78 13.82
C GLU A 23 2.39 -17.06 12.46
N ALA A 24 3.56 -16.58 12.02
CA ALA A 24 3.67 -15.77 10.81
C ALA A 24 2.81 -14.48 10.85
N ALA A 25 2.51 -13.97 12.04
CA ALA A 25 1.75 -12.75 12.26
C ALA A 25 2.61 -11.49 12.00
N TRP A 26 3.16 -11.33 10.80
CA TRP A 26 3.84 -10.11 10.38
C TRP A 26 3.47 -9.71 8.96
N LEU A 27 3.68 -8.43 8.66
CA LEU A 27 3.20 -7.76 7.45
C LEU A 27 3.57 -8.43 6.12
N GLY A 28 4.62 -9.26 6.05
CA GLY A 28 5.05 -9.90 4.81
C GLY A 28 4.37 -11.24 4.48
N GLU A 29 3.63 -11.86 5.42
CA GLU A 29 3.15 -13.25 5.21
C GLU A 29 1.75 -13.33 4.62
N MET A 30 1.61 -14.20 3.62
CA MET A 30 0.33 -14.48 2.98
C MET A 30 -0.76 -14.95 3.94
N THR A 31 -0.39 -15.65 5.03
CA THR A 31 -1.37 -16.06 6.06
C THR A 31 -2.02 -14.86 6.73
N LEU A 32 -1.24 -13.82 7.06
CA LEU A 32 -1.78 -12.58 7.60
C LEU A 32 -2.63 -11.85 6.55
N HIS A 33 -2.18 -11.80 5.30
CA HIS A 33 -2.93 -11.15 4.22
C HIS A 33 -4.30 -11.79 3.99
N ARG A 34 -4.37 -13.14 4.07
CA ARG A 34 -5.64 -13.87 4.01
C ARG A 34 -6.51 -13.58 5.23
N ALA A 35 -5.95 -13.59 6.44
CA ALA A 35 -6.69 -13.27 7.65
C ALA A 35 -7.31 -11.86 7.58
N VAL A 36 -6.61 -10.89 6.98
CA VAL A 36 -7.15 -9.55 6.72
C VAL A 36 -8.33 -9.59 5.74
N ALA A 37 -8.25 -10.39 4.67
CA ALA A 37 -9.37 -10.56 3.74
C ALA A 37 -10.60 -11.20 4.40
N ASP A 38 -10.38 -12.15 5.31
CA ASP A 38 -11.47 -12.85 6.01
C ASP A 38 -12.25 -11.95 6.97
N LEU A 39 -11.68 -10.81 7.41
CA LEU A 39 -12.41 -9.80 8.17
C LEU A 39 -13.58 -9.18 7.37
N PHE A 40 -13.47 -9.17 6.04
CA PHE A 40 -14.46 -8.58 5.14
C PHE A 40 -15.46 -9.60 4.57
N ALA A 41 -15.27 -10.89 4.85
CA ALA A 41 -16.19 -11.93 4.42
C ALA A 41 -17.52 -11.91 5.18
N GLY A 42 -18.60 -12.27 4.49
CA GLY A 42 -19.94 -12.39 5.08
C GLY A 42 -20.39 -11.11 5.79
N CYS A 43 -20.92 -11.26 7.01
CA CYS A 43 -21.45 -10.15 7.80
C CYS A 43 -20.40 -9.31 8.56
N ARG A 44 -19.10 -9.62 8.40
CA ARG A 44 -17.99 -8.89 9.05
C ARG A 44 -18.11 -8.83 10.57
N ALA A 45 -18.59 -9.92 11.17
CA ALA A 45 -18.82 -9.99 12.61
C ALA A 45 -17.61 -9.53 13.45
N PRO A 46 -16.35 -9.89 13.13
CA PRO A 46 -15.20 -9.40 13.89
C PRO A 46 -15.01 -7.87 13.83
N LEU A 47 -15.19 -7.26 12.65
CA LEU A 47 -15.08 -5.81 12.48
C LEU A 47 -16.22 -5.09 13.18
N THR A 48 -17.45 -5.59 13.02
CA THR A 48 -18.65 -5.04 13.66
C THR A 48 -18.56 -5.10 15.19
N ALA A 49 -18.05 -6.21 15.73
CA ALA A 49 -17.80 -6.37 17.16
C ALA A 49 -16.75 -5.38 17.67
N SER A 50 -15.63 -5.24 16.95
CA SER A 50 -14.58 -4.27 17.30
C SER A 50 -15.08 -2.83 17.27
N ALA A 51 -15.82 -2.45 16.22
CA ALA A 51 -16.40 -1.11 16.09
C ALA A 51 -17.44 -0.82 17.18
N THR A 52 -18.31 -1.79 17.48
CA THR A 52 -19.32 -1.69 18.56
C THR A 52 -18.66 -1.51 19.92
N LEU A 53 -17.57 -2.26 20.19
CA LEU A 53 -16.81 -2.11 21.43
C LEU A 53 -16.15 -0.73 21.53
N ALA A 54 -15.55 -0.24 20.46
CA ALA A 54 -14.91 1.08 20.43
C ALA A 54 -15.93 2.23 20.56
N ALA A 55 -17.13 2.09 19.99
CA ALA A 55 -18.18 3.09 20.04
C ALA A 55 -19.00 3.05 21.35
N GLY A 56 -18.86 2.00 22.18
CA GLY A 56 -19.67 1.79 23.37
C GLY A 56 -21.17 1.59 23.09
N SER A 57 -21.54 1.36 21.83
CA SER A 57 -22.92 1.19 21.35
C SER A 57 -22.94 0.39 20.05
N SER A 58 -24.10 -0.17 19.69
CA SER A 58 -24.23 -0.99 18.48
C SER A 58 -23.90 -0.18 17.22
N VAL A 59 -22.94 -0.68 16.44
CA VAL A 59 -22.54 -0.09 15.14
C VAL A 59 -22.92 -1.03 14.02
N THR A 60 -23.55 -0.50 12.97
CA THR A 60 -23.69 -1.21 11.68
C THR A 60 -22.65 -0.66 10.71
N LEU A 61 -21.71 -1.52 10.29
CA LEU A 61 -20.68 -1.12 9.34
C LEU A 61 -21.22 -1.10 7.90
N PRO A 62 -20.80 -0.12 7.07
CA PRO A 62 -21.05 -0.16 5.63
C PRO A 62 -20.47 -1.41 4.98
N GLN A 63 -21.17 -1.92 3.96
CA GLN A 63 -20.69 -3.06 3.18
C GLN A 63 -19.62 -2.63 2.16
N ARG A 64 -19.74 -1.52 1.44
CA ARG A 64 -18.68 -1.13 0.49
C ARG A 64 -17.40 -0.75 1.23
N PHE A 65 -16.23 -1.24 0.80
CA PHE A 65 -14.95 -0.93 1.44
C PHE A 65 -13.80 -0.71 0.45
N VAL A 66 -12.80 0.07 0.85
CA VAL A 66 -11.52 0.25 0.15
C VAL A 66 -10.41 -0.25 1.06
N LEU A 67 -9.41 -0.93 0.49
CA LEU A 67 -8.20 -1.30 1.21
C LEU A 67 -7.08 -0.33 0.87
N ALA A 68 -6.40 0.22 1.87
CA ALA A 68 -5.33 1.19 1.68
C ALA A 68 -4.08 0.80 2.47
N GLY A 69 -2.91 0.87 1.84
CA GLY A 69 -1.67 0.40 2.46
C GLY A 69 -0.43 1.14 1.97
N HIS A 70 0.47 1.43 2.90
CA HIS A 70 1.75 2.08 2.65
C HIS A 70 2.91 1.09 2.72
N SER A 71 3.93 1.24 1.87
CA SER A 71 5.13 0.40 1.87
C SER A 71 4.74 -1.10 1.82
N MET A 72 5.29 -1.94 2.70
CA MET A 72 4.92 -3.35 2.82
C MET A 72 3.44 -3.58 3.15
N GLY A 73 2.79 -2.62 3.82
CA GLY A 73 1.34 -2.61 4.01
C GLY A 73 0.57 -2.54 2.69
N GLY A 74 1.16 -1.93 1.66
CA GLY A 74 0.64 -1.93 0.29
C GLY A 74 0.59 -3.34 -0.31
N GLY A 75 1.65 -4.13 -0.15
CA GLY A 75 1.67 -5.55 -0.54
C GLY A 75 0.62 -6.37 0.22
N LEU A 76 0.47 -6.13 1.52
CA LEU A 76 -0.56 -6.76 2.35
C LEU A 76 -1.97 -6.48 1.82
N VAL A 77 -2.33 -5.22 1.58
CA VAL A 77 -3.69 -4.88 1.14
C VAL A 77 -3.97 -5.35 -0.29
N ALA A 78 -2.94 -5.37 -1.14
CA ALA A 78 -3.05 -5.95 -2.48
C ALA A 78 -3.33 -7.46 -2.41
N ALA A 79 -2.56 -8.22 -1.63
CA ALA A 79 -2.80 -9.65 -1.45
C ALA A 79 -4.16 -9.93 -0.79
N ALA A 80 -4.54 -9.16 0.23
CA ALA A 80 -5.85 -9.27 0.85
C ALA A 80 -6.99 -9.05 -0.18
N ALA A 81 -6.86 -8.07 -1.07
CA ALA A 81 -7.82 -7.88 -2.17
C ALA A 81 -7.89 -9.09 -3.12
N GLY A 82 -6.76 -9.76 -3.39
CA GLY A 82 -6.73 -11.02 -4.11
C GLY A 82 -7.44 -12.16 -3.37
N PHE A 83 -7.28 -12.26 -2.05
CA PHE A 83 -8.00 -13.25 -1.23
C PHE A 83 -9.49 -12.93 -1.06
N CYS A 84 -9.91 -11.67 -1.17
CA CYS A 84 -11.33 -11.31 -1.24
C CYS A 84 -12.03 -11.93 -2.46
N VAL A 85 -11.30 -12.24 -3.53
CA VAL A 85 -11.84 -12.99 -4.67
C VAL A 85 -12.15 -14.44 -4.26
N ASP A 86 -11.26 -15.05 -3.49
CA ASP A 86 -11.39 -16.45 -3.06
C ASP A 86 -12.53 -16.64 -2.05
N ASN A 87 -12.72 -15.70 -1.12
CA ASN A 87 -13.72 -15.78 -0.06
C ASN A 87 -15.04 -15.04 -0.37
N GLY A 88 -15.16 -14.47 -1.56
CA GLY A 88 -16.37 -13.78 -2.04
C GLY A 88 -16.50 -12.31 -1.61
N ALA A 89 -15.67 -11.78 -0.71
CA ALA A 89 -15.73 -10.40 -0.26
C ALA A 89 -15.43 -9.36 -1.37
N VAL A 90 -14.91 -9.78 -2.53
CA VAL A 90 -14.63 -8.89 -3.68
C VAL A 90 -15.88 -8.20 -4.23
N THR A 91 -17.07 -8.74 -3.97
CA THR A 91 -18.35 -8.08 -4.34
C THR A 91 -18.49 -6.70 -3.70
N ASP A 92 -18.01 -6.58 -2.46
CA ASP A 92 -18.09 -5.36 -1.67
C ASP A 92 -16.82 -4.50 -1.75
N LEU A 93 -15.71 -5.06 -2.24
CA LEU A 93 -14.47 -4.33 -2.47
C LEU A 93 -14.68 -3.28 -3.57
N ALA A 94 -14.49 -2.01 -3.23
CA ALA A 94 -14.59 -0.86 -4.13
C ALA A 94 -13.27 -0.59 -4.86
N GLY A 95 -12.12 -0.85 -4.22
CA GLY A 95 -10.80 -0.68 -4.83
C GLY A 95 -9.66 -0.79 -3.81
N VAL A 96 -8.44 -0.64 -4.29
CA VAL A 96 -7.20 -0.69 -3.50
C VAL A 96 -6.38 0.56 -3.75
N MET A 97 -5.95 1.21 -2.67
CA MET A 97 -5.09 2.39 -2.68
C MET A 97 -3.71 2.02 -2.14
N LEU A 98 -2.67 2.25 -2.94
CA LEU A 98 -1.29 1.91 -2.62
C LEU A 98 -0.48 3.20 -2.47
N PHE A 99 0.27 3.31 -1.38
CA PHE A 99 1.18 4.42 -1.12
C PHE A 99 2.61 3.88 -1.08
N ASP A 100 3.40 4.26 -2.06
CA ASP A 100 4.78 3.84 -2.27
C ASP A 100 5.06 2.39 -1.84
N ALA A 101 4.23 1.50 -2.39
CA ALA A 101 4.06 0.15 -1.88
C ALA A 101 5.26 -0.76 -2.21
N VAL A 102 5.44 -1.74 -1.33
CA VAL A 102 6.40 -2.85 -1.47
C VAL A 102 5.62 -4.14 -1.52
N SER A 103 5.99 -5.04 -2.46
CA SER A 103 5.34 -6.34 -2.62
C SER A 103 6.34 -7.46 -2.40
N LEU A 104 6.18 -8.20 -1.29
CA LEU A 104 6.96 -9.40 -1.00
C LEU A 104 6.26 -10.66 -1.54
N ASP A 105 7.00 -11.73 -1.74
CA ASP A 105 6.48 -13.07 -2.13
C ASP A 105 5.46 -13.06 -3.28
N ASN A 106 5.65 -12.16 -4.26
CA ASN A 106 4.72 -11.95 -5.38
C ASN A 106 3.26 -11.65 -4.97
N ALA A 107 3.05 -11.05 -3.80
CA ALA A 107 1.76 -10.64 -3.25
C ALA A 107 0.88 -9.90 -4.28
N LEU A 108 1.38 -8.77 -4.77
CA LEU A 108 0.67 -7.92 -5.72
C LEU A 108 0.50 -8.58 -7.10
N PRO A 109 1.55 -9.11 -7.76
CA PRO A 109 1.37 -9.83 -9.03
C PRO A 109 0.31 -10.93 -8.95
N THR A 110 0.33 -11.75 -7.88
CA THR A 110 -0.65 -12.82 -7.67
C THR A 110 -2.06 -12.25 -7.53
N ALA A 111 -2.25 -11.21 -6.72
CA ALA A 111 -3.55 -10.57 -6.56
C ALA A 111 -4.07 -9.97 -7.88
N LEU A 112 -3.21 -9.35 -8.68
CA LEU A 112 -3.57 -8.76 -9.96
C LEU A 112 -4.09 -9.79 -10.97
N THR A 113 -3.62 -11.05 -10.92
CA THR A 113 -4.19 -12.12 -11.76
C THR A 113 -5.65 -12.44 -11.41
N LYS A 114 -6.04 -12.26 -10.13
CA LYS A 114 -7.40 -12.52 -9.63
C LYS A 114 -8.35 -11.33 -9.82
N LEU A 115 -7.82 -10.12 -9.74
CA LEU A 115 -8.58 -8.86 -9.88
C LEU A 115 -8.79 -8.49 -11.36
N THR A 116 -9.41 -9.40 -12.12
CA THR A 116 -9.68 -9.28 -13.56
C THR A 116 -11.13 -9.68 -13.89
N GLY A 117 -11.58 -9.38 -15.12
CA GLY A 117 -12.93 -9.73 -15.57
C GLY A 117 -14.02 -9.16 -14.66
N VAL A 118 -14.94 -10.02 -14.20
CA VAL A 118 -16.02 -9.64 -13.26
C VAL A 118 -15.50 -9.17 -11.88
N ASN A 119 -14.29 -9.61 -11.52
CA ASN A 119 -13.61 -9.25 -10.27
C ASN A 119 -12.69 -8.04 -10.43
N ASN A 120 -12.68 -7.38 -11.59
CA ASN A 120 -11.83 -6.22 -11.80
C ASN A 120 -12.18 -5.10 -10.81
N ARG A 121 -11.17 -4.62 -10.07
CA ARG A 121 -11.28 -3.50 -9.14
C ARG A 121 -10.14 -2.50 -9.38
N PRO A 122 -10.37 -1.19 -9.24
CA PRO A 122 -9.29 -0.19 -9.26
C PRO A 122 -8.19 -0.55 -8.25
N VAL A 123 -6.94 -0.52 -8.68
CA VAL A 123 -5.74 -0.65 -7.85
C VAL A 123 -4.86 0.52 -8.27
N LEU A 124 -4.82 1.55 -7.43
CA LEU A 124 -4.20 2.82 -7.75
C LEU A 124 -3.00 3.07 -6.85
N LEU A 125 -1.92 3.54 -7.44
CA LEU A 125 -0.64 3.80 -6.78
C LEU A 125 -0.34 5.30 -6.76
N ILE A 126 -0.02 5.84 -5.58
CA ILE A 126 0.82 7.02 -5.49
C ILE A 126 2.19 6.53 -5.07
N THR A 127 3.20 6.80 -5.88
CA THR A 127 4.60 6.43 -5.61
C THR A 127 5.49 7.65 -5.78
N GLU A 128 6.76 7.49 -5.44
CA GLU A 128 7.79 8.48 -5.69
C GLU A 128 8.78 7.98 -6.76
N PRO A 129 9.65 8.85 -7.30
CA PRO A 129 10.85 8.48 -8.03
C PRO A 129 11.44 7.16 -7.52
N LYS A 130 11.78 6.25 -8.45
CA LYS A 130 12.44 4.98 -8.13
C LYS A 130 13.56 5.19 -7.13
N HIS A 131 13.45 4.54 -5.99
CA HIS A 131 14.43 4.55 -4.92
C HIS A 131 14.38 3.19 -4.22
N PHE A 132 15.30 2.91 -3.32
CA PHE A 132 15.39 1.55 -2.78
C PHE A 132 14.20 1.14 -1.91
N TRP A 133 13.63 2.06 -1.12
CA TRP A 133 12.52 1.75 -0.21
C TRP A 133 11.25 1.29 -0.94
N ASN A 134 11.08 1.60 -2.23
CA ASN A 134 10.02 1.07 -3.09
C ASN A 134 10.47 -0.05 -4.04
N GLN A 135 11.56 -0.75 -3.70
CA GLN A 135 12.17 -1.80 -4.53
C GLN A 135 12.46 -1.31 -5.96
N LEU A 136 12.98 -0.08 -6.10
CA LEU A 136 13.27 0.55 -7.40
C LEU A 136 12.03 0.67 -8.32
N GLY A 137 10.84 0.76 -7.72
CA GLY A 137 9.58 0.93 -8.41
C GLY A 137 8.95 -0.36 -8.94
N ASP A 138 9.29 -1.53 -8.39
CA ASP A 138 8.74 -2.83 -8.80
C ASP A 138 7.20 -2.83 -8.87
N VAL A 139 6.52 -2.27 -7.85
CA VAL A 139 5.05 -2.19 -7.82
C VAL A 139 4.48 -1.35 -8.97
N SER A 140 5.14 -0.26 -9.35
CA SER A 140 4.73 0.53 -10.52
C SER A 140 4.85 -0.28 -11.81
N GLY A 141 5.92 -1.08 -11.95
CA GLY A 141 6.15 -1.97 -13.08
C GLY A 141 5.09 -3.07 -13.17
N TYR A 142 4.78 -3.73 -12.04
CA TYR A 142 3.75 -4.76 -11.97
C TYR A 142 2.37 -4.24 -12.39
N LEU A 143 1.98 -3.05 -11.92
CA LEU A 143 0.69 -2.46 -12.26
C LEU A 143 0.60 -2.08 -13.75
N VAL A 144 1.61 -1.40 -14.28
CA VAL A 144 1.66 -1.01 -15.70
C VAL A 144 1.63 -2.23 -16.60
N HIS A 145 2.34 -3.31 -16.23
CA HIS A 145 2.35 -4.55 -16.99
C HIS A 145 1.01 -5.29 -16.94
N ALA A 146 0.39 -5.41 -15.75
CA ALA A 146 -0.85 -6.15 -15.57
C ALA A 146 -2.08 -5.41 -16.14
N ARG A 147 -2.00 -4.08 -16.28
CA ARG A 147 -3.12 -3.22 -16.71
C ARG A 147 -2.68 -2.26 -17.81
N PRO A 148 -2.29 -2.79 -18.99
CA PRO A 148 -1.86 -1.95 -20.09
C PRO A 148 -2.99 -1.01 -20.51
N ASN A 149 -2.64 0.23 -20.84
CA ASN A 149 -3.57 1.29 -21.27
C ASN A 149 -4.60 1.74 -20.21
N GLN A 150 -4.44 1.33 -18.95
CA GLN A 150 -5.25 1.83 -17.85
C GLN A 150 -4.46 2.83 -17.01
N PHE A 151 -5.18 3.78 -16.42
CA PHE A 151 -4.63 4.60 -15.37
C PHE A 151 -4.40 3.75 -14.12
N VAL A 152 -3.14 3.63 -13.69
CA VAL A 152 -2.75 2.86 -12.50
C VAL A 152 -2.17 3.70 -11.38
N GLY A 153 -2.01 5.01 -11.58
CA GLY A 153 -1.45 5.89 -10.56
C GLY A 153 -0.52 6.97 -11.08
N ILE A 154 0.20 7.58 -10.15
CA ILE A 154 1.12 8.68 -10.38
C ILE A 154 2.43 8.49 -9.60
N SER A 155 3.49 9.14 -10.07
CA SER A 155 4.77 9.31 -9.38
C SER A 155 4.96 10.79 -9.02
N LEU A 156 5.08 11.14 -7.73
CA LEU A 156 5.27 12.52 -7.26
C LEU A 156 6.72 12.97 -7.42
N VAL A 157 6.95 14.08 -8.12
CA VAL A 157 8.30 14.64 -8.32
C VAL A 157 8.88 15.07 -6.98
N GLY A 158 10.12 14.66 -6.72
CA GLY A 158 10.83 15.00 -5.49
C GLY A 158 10.20 14.42 -4.22
N GLY A 159 9.34 13.39 -4.33
CA GLY A 159 8.74 12.74 -3.18
C GLY A 159 9.72 11.89 -2.38
N SER A 160 9.32 11.59 -1.14
CA SER A 160 10.01 10.65 -0.24
C SER A 160 9.10 9.48 0.15
N HIS A 161 9.70 8.34 0.55
CA HIS A 161 8.98 7.12 0.92
C HIS A 161 7.88 7.35 1.98
N ILE A 162 8.01 8.38 2.80
CA ILE A 162 7.11 8.67 3.92
C ILE A 162 6.21 9.89 3.68
N ASP A 163 6.05 10.35 2.43
CA ASP A 163 5.14 11.44 2.11
C ASP A 163 3.70 11.12 2.58
N ALA A 164 3.27 9.86 2.42
CA ALA A 164 1.98 9.37 2.93
C ALA A 164 1.97 9.02 4.44
N MET A 165 3.14 8.96 5.10
CA MET A 165 3.27 8.59 6.50
C MET A 165 3.55 9.83 7.36
N GLN A 166 2.49 10.38 7.94
CA GLN A 166 2.57 11.53 8.85
C GLN A 166 2.38 11.08 10.30
N SER A 167 3.40 11.28 11.12
CA SER A 167 3.37 11.06 12.56
C SER A 167 2.79 12.28 13.28
N GLY A 168 1.95 12.03 14.30
CA GLY A 168 1.53 13.06 15.24
C GLY A 168 2.66 13.60 16.12
N ASN A 169 3.84 12.95 16.11
CA ASN A 169 5.03 13.38 16.83
C ASN A 169 6.13 13.83 15.85
N VAL A 170 6.46 15.13 15.89
CA VAL A 170 7.43 15.78 15.00
C VAL A 170 8.84 15.19 15.13
N LEU A 171 9.27 14.78 16.33
CA LEU A 171 10.60 14.20 16.53
C LEU A 171 10.69 12.81 15.89
N ILE A 172 9.64 12.00 16.03
CA ILE A 172 9.53 10.70 15.37
C ILE A 172 9.47 10.88 13.84
N GLN A 173 8.71 11.86 13.36
CA GLN A 173 8.63 12.17 11.92
C GLN A 173 10.01 12.52 11.35
N LYS A 174 10.74 13.43 12.01
CA LYS A 174 12.07 13.85 11.57
C LYS A 174 13.10 12.71 11.64
N ALA A 175 13.00 11.86 12.65
CA ALA A 175 13.85 10.67 12.73
C ALA A 175 13.57 9.71 11.58
N ALA A 176 12.30 9.45 11.23
CA ALA A 176 11.94 8.65 10.07
C ALA A 176 12.44 9.28 8.76
N GLN A 177 12.27 10.60 8.60
CA GLN A 177 12.75 11.38 7.44
C GLN A 177 14.26 11.28 7.23
N LEU A 178 15.03 11.19 8.31
CA LEU A 178 16.49 11.02 8.21
C LEU A 178 16.87 9.72 7.49
N PHE A 179 16.07 8.67 7.59
CA PHE A 179 16.33 7.37 6.96
C PHE A 179 15.62 7.18 5.61
N THR A 180 14.56 7.94 5.35
CA THR A 180 13.63 7.71 4.23
C THR A 180 13.48 8.89 3.27
N GLY A 181 14.17 9.99 3.55
CA GLY A 181 14.06 11.25 2.81
C GLY A 181 13.09 12.23 3.47
N PHE A 182 13.22 13.51 3.14
CA PHE A 182 12.33 14.56 3.64
C PHE A 182 11.16 14.78 2.70
N SER A 183 9.96 14.75 3.26
CA SER A 183 8.74 15.03 2.50
C SER A 183 8.64 16.49 2.12
N LEU A 184 8.31 16.74 0.85
CA LEU A 184 7.93 18.07 0.40
C LEU A 184 6.53 18.39 0.96
N PRO A 185 6.32 19.53 1.64
CA PRO A 185 5.01 19.88 2.20
C PRO A 185 3.87 19.83 1.17
N GLN A 186 4.11 20.29 -0.06
CA GLN A 186 3.15 20.23 -1.15
C GLN A 186 2.82 18.79 -1.57
N ASN A 187 3.77 17.84 -1.48
CA ASN A 187 3.50 16.45 -1.81
C ASN A 187 2.61 15.80 -0.75
N VAL A 188 2.85 16.10 0.53
CA VAL A 188 2.01 15.61 1.64
C VAL A 188 0.55 16.06 1.48
N GLU A 189 0.33 17.33 1.13
CA GLU A 189 -1.01 17.85 0.87
C GLU A 189 -1.62 17.27 -0.41
N ALA A 190 -0.83 17.15 -1.49
CA ALA A 190 -1.30 16.59 -2.76
C ALA A 190 -1.76 15.13 -2.60
N ILE A 191 -1.04 14.31 -1.83
CA ILE A 191 -1.44 12.93 -1.54
C ILE A 191 -2.83 12.88 -0.90
N GLN A 192 -3.12 13.76 0.07
CA GLN A 192 -4.43 13.78 0.72
C GLN A 192 -5.55 14.10 -0.27
N THR A 193 -5.36 15.13 -1.09
CA THR A 193 -6.32 15.53 -2.13
C THR A 193 -6.56 14.42 -3.16
N ILE A 194 -5.49 13.84 -3.69
CA ILE A 194 -5.56 12.78 -4.70
C ILE A 194 -6.24 11.53 -4.12
N SER A 195 -5.84 11.12 -2.92
CA SER A 195 -6.40 9.95 -2.24
C SER A 195 -7.88 10.09 -1.98
N ALA A 196 -8.32 11.26 -1.48
CA ALA A 196 -9.73 11.51 -1.22
C ALA A 196 -10.56 11.42 -2.51
N GLY A 197 -10.08 12.05 -3.60
CA GLY A 197 -10.74 11.99 -4.91
C GLY A 197 -10.87 10.55 -5.44
N TRP A 198 -9.77 9.80 -5.45
CA TRP A 198 -9.77 8.43 -5.95
C TRP A 198 -10.59 7.47 -5.08
N ILE A 199 -10.57 7.61 -3.76
CA ILE A 199 -11.38 6.79 -2.86
C ILE A 199 -12.87 7.08 -3.07
N ASN A 200 -13.25 8.35 -3.23
CA ASN A 200 -14.62 8.72 -3.57
C ASN A 200 -15.06 8.13 -4.92
N ASP A 201 -14.20 8.21 -5.93
CA ASP A 201 -14.43 7.59 -7.24
C ASP A 201 -14.59 6.07 -7.16
N MET A 202 -13.77 5.39 -6.34
CA MET A 202 -13.90 3.93 -6.12
C MET A 202 -15.26 3.57 -5.51
N PHE A 203 -15.72 4.35 -4.54
CA PHE A 203 -17.02 4.11 -3.91
C PHE A 203 -18.18 4.41 -4.87
N ALA A 204 -18.13 5.52 -5.60
CA ALA A 204 -19.18 6.01 -6.47
C ALA A 204 -19.20 5.36 -7.86
N GLY A 205 -18.09 4.75 -8.29
CA GLY A 205 -17.91 4.26 -9.66
C GLY A 205 -17.69 5.38 -10.67
N THR A 206 -17.17 6.54 -10.24
CA THR A 206 -16.93 7.72 -11.07
C THR A 206 -15.44 7.91 -11.40
N ARG A 207 -15.08 9.01 -12.05
CA ARG A 207 -13.70 9.41 -12.36
C ARG A 207 -13.52 10.93 -12.25
N ASP A 208 -14.00 11.50 -11.16
CA ASP A 208 -14.01 12.94 -10.92
C ASP A 208 -12.72 13.44 -10.24
N GLY A 209 -11.92 12.51 -9.70
CA GLY A 209 -10.61 12.79 -9.13
C GLY A 209 -9.53 13.15 -10.16
N ILE A 210 -8.27 13.10 -9.72
CA ILE A 210 -7.13 13.54 -10.53
C ILE A 210 -6.62 12.38 -11.39
N TYR A 211 -6.83 12.45 -12.70
CA TYR A 211 -6.37 11.47 -13.67
C TYR A 211 -5.61 12.15 -14.82
N GLY A 212 -4.88 11.36 -15.60
CA GLY A 212 -4.23 11.87 -16.81
C GLY A 212 -3.80 10.75 -17.74
N ALA A 213 -3.19 11.13 -18.86
CA ALA A 213 -2.66 10.20 -19.83
C ALA A 213 -1.28 9.66 -19.37
N PRO A 214 -0.94 8.40 -19.68
CA PRO A 214 0.36 7.81 -19.32
C PRO A 214 1.56 8.71 -19.66
N GLY A 215 2.51 8.85 -18.71
CA GLY A 215 3.72 9.65 -18.88
C GLY A 215 3.53 11.17 -18.86
N THR A 216 2.29 11.67 -18.77
CA THR A 216 2.03 13.12 -18.74
C THR A 216 2.22 13.71 -17.35
N PRO A 217 2.72 14.96 -17.24
CA PRO A 217 2.78 15.66 -15.97
C PRO A 217 1.40 16.17 -15.56
N ILE A 218 1.12 16.14 -14.26
CA ILE A 218 -0.05 16.75 -13.61
C ILE A 218 0.45 17.70 -12.54
N GLN A 219 -0.16 18.89 -12.48
CA GLN A 219 0.08 19.87 -11.42
C GLN A 219 -1.07 19.81 -10.42
N ILE A 220 -0.73 19.74 -9.13
CA ILE A 220 -1.69 19.72 -8.03
C ILE A 220 -1.45 20.95 -7.17
N SER A 221 -2.40 21.87 -7.18
CA SER A 221 -2.34 23.07 -6.34
C SER A 221 -2.60 22.70 -4.89
N THR A 222 -1.69 23.10 -4.00
CA THR A 222 -1.82 22.90 -2.55
C THR A 222 -1.54 24.22 -1.81
N SER A 223 -1.82 24.28 -0.50
CA SER A 223 -1.52 25.46 0.31
C SER A 223 -0.02 25.70 0.48
N ALA A 224 0.79 24.64 0.42
CA ALA A 224 2.24 24.72 0.54
C ALA A 224 3.00 24.92 -0.80
N GLY A 225 2.27 25.11 -1.91
CA GLY A 225 2.83 25.29 -3.24
C GLY A 225 2.22 24.31 -4.25
N THR A 226 2.78 24.24 -5.45
CA THR A 226 2.31 23.32 -6.48
C THR A 226 3.13 22.03 -6.44
N ALA A 227 2.46 20.89 -6.23
CA ALA A 227 3.07 19.58 -6.40
C ALA A 227 3.01 19.18 -7.88
N THR A 228 4.06 18.52 -8.37
CA THR A 228 4.08 17.94 -9.72
C THR A 228 4.11 16.42 -9.61
N ALA A 229 3.32 15.74 -10.41
CA ALA A 229 3.36 14.29 -10.54
C ALA A 229 3.42 13.88 -12.02
N PHE A 230 3.93 12.69 -12.31
CA PHE A 230 3.80 12.05 -13.62
C PHE A 230 2.84 10.86 -13.55
N VAL A 231 1.93 10.75 -14.49
CA VAL A 231 1.08 9.56 -14.63
C VAL A 231 1.94 8.36 -14.99
N LEU A 232 1.67 7.21 -14.36
CA LEU A 232 2.43 5.99 -14.62
C LEU A 232 2.14 5.42 -16.03
N PRO A 233 3.16 4.86 -16.73
CA PRO A 233 4.56 4.81 -16.32
C PRO A 233 5.22 6.20 -16.40
N ALA A 234 5.89 6.59 -15.31
CA ALA A 234 6.59 7.86 -15.24
C ALA A 234 7.85 7.83 -16.12
N PRO A 235 8.28 8.98 -16.67
CA PRO A 235 9.52 9.07 -17.42
C PRO A 235 10.72 8.68 -16.54
N PRO A 236 11.83 8.17 -17.12
CA PRO A 236 13.02 7.82 -16.36
C PRO A 236 13.51 9.00 -15.52
N ASN A 237 13.77 8.77 -14.23
CA ASN A 237 14.32 9.80 -13.36
C ASN A 237 15.69 10.25 -13.91
N ARG A 238 15.86 11.56 -14.10
CA ARG A 238 17.19 12.16 -14.23
C ARG A 238 17.78 12.34 -12.83
N THR A 239 18.17 11.26 -12.17
CA THR A 239 18.87 11.35 -10.87
C THR A 239 20.30 11.86 -11.07
N SER A 240 20.72 12.82 -10.24
CA SER A 240 22.12 13.26 -10.24
C SER A 240 23.03 12.17 -9.66
N PRO A 241 24.31 12.06 -10.06
CA PRO A 241 25.25 11.06 -9.53
C PRO A 241 25.41 11.11 -8.00
N ALA A 242 25.29 12.30 -7.39
CA ALA A 242 25.36 12.46 -5.94
C ALA A 242 24.15 11.85 -5.23
N SER A 243 22.95 11.94 -5.83
CA SER A 243 21.72 11.30 -5.35
C SER A 243 21.88 9.78 -5.32
N VAL A 244 22.44 9.22 -6.41
CA VAL A 244 22.69 7.78 -6.55
C VAL A 244 23.67 7.27 -5.50
N LEU A 245 24.72 8.03 -5.19
CA LEU A 245 25.72 7.65 -4.18
C LEU A 245 25.14 7.67 -2.76
N LEU A 246 24.37 8.70 -2.41
CA LEU A 246 23.73 8.82 -1.10
C LEU A 246 22.68 7.73 -0.88
N GLU A 247 21.84 7.45 -1.88
CA GLU A 247 20.92 6.31 -1.86
C GLU A 247 21.71 5.02 -1.67
N THR A 248 22.73 4.78 -2.51
CA THR A 248 23.55 3.55 -2.41
C THR A 248 24.16 3.31 -1.03
N LEU A 249 24.55 4.36 -0.29
CA LEU A 249 25.13 4.22 1.06
C LEU A 249 24.07 3.97 2.14
N LEU A 250 22.90 4.62 2.06
CA LEU A 250 21.79 4.42 2.99
C LEU A 250 21.07 3.07 2.75
N ASP A 251 21.19 2.51 1.54
CA ASP A 251 20.46 1.33 1.09
C ASP A 251 21.10 -0.01 1.46
N ALA A 252 22.28 -0.04 2.09
CA ALA A 252 22.96 -1.30 2.41
C ALA A 252 22.18 -2.17 3.43
N ALA A 253 21.67 -1.57 4.51
CA ALA A 253 20.92 -2.26 5.55
C ALA A 253 19.52 -2.74 5.08
N PRO A 254 18.70 -1.92 4.40
CA PRO A 254 17.39 -2.38 3.95
C PRO A 254 17.49 -3.32 2.73
N ARG A 255 18.56 -3.30 1.91
CA ARG A 255 18.90 -4.39 0.95
C ARG A 255 19.07 -5.73 1.65
N ALA A 256 19.76 -5.73 2.79
CA ALA A 256 19.93 -6.93 3.60
C ALA A 256 18.57 -7.42 4.14
N PHE A 257 17.72 -6.51 4.60
CA PHE A 257 16.38 -6.85 5.11
C PHE A 257 15.49 -7.49 4.04
N PHE A 258 15.27 -6.83 2.89
CA PHE A 258 14.36 -7.35 1.86
C PHE A 258 14.92 -8.57 1.11
N SER A 259 16.24 -8.68 0.93
CA SER A 259 16.83 -9.76 0.13
C SER A 259 17.21 -11.00 0.96
N TYR A 260 17.65 -10.83 2.22
CA TYR A 260 18.21 -11.92 3.01
C TYR A 260 17.30 -12.38 4.14
N ALA A 261 16.51 -11.50 4.77
CA ALA A 261 15.71 -11.87 5.93
C ALA A 261 14.61 -12.92 5.62
N PRO A 262 13.88 -12.85 4.48
CA PRO A 262 12.92 -13.89 4.10
C PRO A 262 13.60 -15.25 3.83
N ARG A 263 14.77 -15.24 3.19
CA ARG A 263 15.56 -16.46 2.88
C ARG A 263 16.10 -17.14 4.15
N LEU A 264 16.54 -16.34 5.12
CA LEU A 264 16.99 -16.82 6.43
C LEU A 264 15.85 -17.43 7.26
N ARG A 265 14.62 -16.95 7.08
CA ARG A 265 13.44 -17.53 7.74
C ARG A 265 13.00 -18.83 7.07
N ALA A 266 12.97 -18.89 5.74
CA ALA A 266 12.63 -20.10 5.00
C ALA A 266 13.57 -21.26 5.37
N SER A 267 14.89 -21.01 5.37
CA SER A 267 15.88 -22.02 5.76
C SER A 267 15.72 -22.52 7.21
N ARG A 268 15.21 -21.68 8.13
CA ARG A 268 14.86 -22.12 9.49
C ARG A 268 13.59 -22.96 9.56
N ARG A 269 12.55 -22.67 8.75
CA ARG A 269 11.35 -23.52 8.69
C ARG A 269 11.68 -24.93 8.19
N ASP A 270 12.55 -25.02 7.19
CA ASP A 270 13.00 -26.30 6.63
C ASP A 270 13.94 -27.06 7.58
N ALA A 271 14.59 -26.37 8.52
CA ALA A 271 15.47 -26.95 9.53
C ALA A 271 14.75 -27.46 10.79
N VAL A 272 13.46 -27.17 10.99
CA VAL A 272 12.67 -27.77 12.08
C VAL A 272 12.21 -29.16 11.63
N PRO A 273 12.63 -30.26 12.30
CA PRO A 273 12.19 -31.60 11.90
C PRO A 273 10.66 -31.67 12.00
N ARG A 274 9.99 -32.11 10.93
CA ARG A 274 8.58 -32.51 10.99
C ARG A 274 8.47 -33.55 12.09
N ALA A 275 7.82 -33.21 13.21
CA ALA A 275 7.49 -34.19 14.23
C ALA A 275 6.63 -35.27 13.56
N THR A 276 7.22 -36.43 13.31
CA THR A 276 6.49 -37.62 12.93
C THR A 276 5.57 -37.95 14.09
N LYS A 277 4.25 -37.84 13.87
CA LYS A 277 3.28 -38.53 14.73
C LYS A 277 3.72 -40.00 14.78
N ARG A 278 4.16 -40.45 15.95
CA ARG A 278 4.14 -41.87 16.30
C ARG A 278 2.88 -42.07 17.13
N ASP A 279 2.02 -42.91 16.57
CA ASP A 279 0.91 -43.70 17.13
C ASP A 279 0.30 -43.27 18.46
#